data_AF-A0A950V321-F1
#
_entry.id   AF-A0A950V321-F1
#
_cell.length_a   1.000
_cell.length_b   1.000
_cell.length_c   1.000
_cell.angle_alpha   90.00
_cell.angle_beta   90.00
_cell.angle_gamma   90.00
#
_symmetry.space_group_name_H-M   'P 1'
#
loop_
_entity.id
_entity.type
_entity.pdbx_description
1 polymer ?
#
loop_
_entity_poly.entity_id
_entity_poly.type
_entity_poly.pdbx_seq_one_letter_code
_entity_poly.pdbx_strand_id
1 'polypeptide(L)'
;MRTLPTFFLFLLAQSIVGQTNSRFVGDAACEKCHAAVQHSESSSLHSKIFQAANHETVRGNFAAGRLDLRGSAYVVQYRNGKYYITESELNGKLWEHVVDYTLGARRVQHYLTTLPDGRIVVLPPTWDIVRKEWVHNLDVENPEETAGPEIQVWNKACYGCHVSAENKNFDLSQTRYRTTWLDMGAGCEQCHGAGGEHVQAASVNVLNAETRARIRDTILNPARLDPLRSSTICAQCHSFRDIYAASFKAGGNYS
;
A
#
# COMPACT_ATOMS: atom_id res chain seq x y z
N MET A 1 24.02 -69.29 13.01
CA MET A 1 24.51 -67.97 13.46
C MET A 1 23.93 -66.92 12.52
N ARG A 2 22.92 -66.15 12.94
CA ARG A 2 22.30 -65.06 12.16
C ARG A 2 22.89 -63.74 12.65
N THR A 3 23.54 -63.01 11.76
CA THR A 3 24.13 -61.69 11.99
C THR A 3 23.04 -60.61 12.04
N LEU A 4 23.01 -59.82 13.12
CA LEU A 4 22.17 -58.62 13.25
C LEU A 4 22.79 -57.45 12.47
N PRO A 5 22.00 -56.59 11.79
CA PRO A 5 22.53 -55.40 11.16
C PRO A 5 22.64 -54.26 12.19
N THR A 6 23.80 -53.61 12.19
CA THR A 6 24.12 -52.44 12.99
C THR A 6 23.38 -51.22 12.43
N PHE A 7 22.47 -50.62 13.22
CA PHE A 7 21.82 -49.36 12.87
C PHE A 7 22.78 -48.20 13.18
N PHE A 8 23.28 -47.52 12.13
CA PHE A 8 23.99 -46.25 12.27
C PHE A 8 22.96 -45.14 12.45
N LEU A 9 22.92 -44.54 13.65
CA LEU A 9 22.14 -43.34 13.93
C LEU A 9 22.90 -42.13 13.36
N PHE A 10 22.49 -41.64 12.19
CA PHE A 10 22.96 -40.35 11.67
C PHE A 10 22.28 -39.22 12.45
N LEU A 11 23.01 -38.58 13.37
CA LEU A 11 22.63 -37.28 13.90
C LEU A 11 22.80 -36.24 12.78
N LEU A 12 21.69 -35.84 12.16
CA LEU A 12 21.63 -34.64 11.35
C LEU A 12 21.77 -33.43 12.29
N ALA A 13 22.96 -32.84 12.33
CA ALA A 13 23.13 -31.48 12.82
C ALA A 13 22.32 -30.55 11.90
N GLN A 14 21.13 -30.14 12.36
CA GLN A 14 20.38 -29.09 11.71
C GLN A 14 21.14 -27.79 11.91
N SER A 15 21.83 -27.35 10.86
CA SER A 15 22.31 -25.98 10.75
C SER A 15 21.10 -25.06 10.94
N ILE A 16 21.09 -24.31 12.04
CA ILE A 16 20.18 -23.18 12.21
C ILE A 16 20.61 -22.15 11.16
N VAL A 17 20.02 -22.24 9.97
CA VAL A 17 20.02 -21.13 9.03
C VAL A 17 19.24 -20.03 9.73
N GLY A 18 19.96 -19.04 10.27
CA GLY A 18 19.33 -17.83 10.78
C GLY A 18 18.50 -17.23 9.66
N GLN A 19 17.17 -17.33 9.77
CA GLN A 19 16.28 -16.54 8.94
C GLN A 19 16.58 -15.08 9.29
N THR A 20 17.31 -14.38 8.43
CA THR A 20 17.32 -12.92 8.49
C THR A 20 15.91 -12.48 8.12
N ASN A 21 15.12 -12.14 9.13
CA ASN A 21 13.83 -11.52 8.93
C ASN A 21 14.10 -10.15 8.31
N SER A 22 14.00 -10.06 6.99
CA SER A 22 14.02 -8.80 6.25
C SER A 22 12.77 -8.00 6.67
N ARG A 23 12.93 -7.21 7.73
CA ARG A 23 11.86 -6.45 8.38
C ARG A 23 11.78 -5.05 7.79
N PHE A 24 10.57 -4.64 7.42
CA PHE A 24 10.25 -3.25 7.10
C PHE A 24 10.39 -2.37 8.35
N VAL A 25 11.00 -1.19 8.19
CA VAL A 25 11.29 -0.25 9.29
C VAL A 25 10.56 1.08 9.17
N GLY A 26 9.96 1.33 8.01
CA GLY A 26 9.13 2.49 7.71
C GLY A 26 9.93 3.72 7.33
N ASP A 27 9.26 4.65 6.66
CA ASP A 27 9.92 5.82 6.05
C ASP A 27 10.59 6.73 7.10
N ALA A 28 10.02 6.80 8.30
CA ALA A 28 10.59 7.56 9.43
C ALA A 28 11.96 7.03 9.87
N ALA A 29 12.28 5.76 9.65
CA ALA A 29 13.61 5.23 9.92
C ALA A 29 14.63 5.71 8.87
N CYS A 30 14.20 5.80 7.61
CA CYS A 30 15.02 6.28 6.49
C CYS A 30 15.36 7.77 6.63
N GLU A 31 14.38 8.59 7.06
CA GLU A 31 14.52 10.04 7.22
C GLU A 31 15.71 10.43 8.13
N LYS A 32 15.97 9.65 9.19
CA LYS A 32 17.02 9.92 10.17
C LYS A 32 18.40 10.10 9.56
N CYS A 33 18.69 9.41 8.46
CA CYS A 33 19.96 9.53 7.72
C CYS A 33 19.78 10.18 6.33
N HIS A 34 18.57 10.14 5.76
CA HIS A 34 18.29 10.57 4.38
C HIS A 34 17.24 11.71 4.30
N ALA A 35 17.23 12.64 5.24
CA ALA A 35 16.24 13.71 5.35
C ALA A 35 15.98 14.48 4.03
N ALA A 36 17.03 14.82 3.27
CA ALA A 36 16.86 15.51 1.99
C ALA A 36 16.14 14.67 0.93
N VAL A 37 16.42 13.37 0.89
CA VAL A 37 15.74 12.43 -0.03
C VAL A 37 14.30 12.23 0.40
N GLN A 38 14.06 12.05 1.71
CA GLN A 38 12.71 11.92 2.26
C GLN A 38 11.87 13.16 1.96
N HIS A 39 12.45 14.37 2.08
CA HIS A 39 11.73 15.60 1.76
C HIS A 39 11.29 15.65 0.29
N SER A 40 12.15 15.19 -0.63
CA SER A 40 11.78 15.05 -2.04
C SER A 40 10.70 13.99 -2.25
N GLU A 41 10.83 12.84 -1.59
CA GLU A 41 9.91 11.71 -1.70
C GLU A 41 8.51 12.08 -1.18
N SER A 42 8.40 12.70 -0.01
CA SER A 42 7.14 13.11 0.63
C SER A 42 6.36 14.17 -0.17
N SER A 43 7.05 14.84 -1.11
CA SER A 43 6.42 15.77 -2.04
C SER A 43 5.84 15.10 -3.30
N SER A 44 6.23 13.85 -3.55
CA SER A 44 5.92 13.09 -4.76
C SER A 44 4.46 12.64 -4.82
N LEU A 45 4.04 12.16 -6.00
CA LEU A 45 2.72 11.56 -6.16
C LEU A 45 2.63 10.15 -5.55
N HIS A 46 3.77 9.46 -5.40
CA HIS A 46 3.81 8.12 -4.81
C HIS A 46 3.49 8.16 -3.31
N SER A 47 4.12 9.06 -2.55
CA SER A 47 3.79 9.28 -1.13
C SER A 47 2.36 9.81 -0.93
N LYS A 48 1.88 10.66 -1.86
CA LYS A 48 0.55 11.28 -1.74
C LYS A 48 -0.60 10.43 -2.28
N ILE A 49 -0.33 9.27 -2.87
CA ILE A 49 -1.38 8.49 -3.53
C ILE A 49 -2.46 8.02 -2.56
N PHE A 50 -2.11 7.75 -1.30
CA PHE A 50 -3.05 7.33 -0.27
C PHE A 50 -2.73 8.03 1.04
N GLN A 51 -3.70 8.71 1.63
CA GLN A 51 -3.50 9.50 2.84
C GLN A 51 -4.73 9.46 3.74
N ALA A 52 -4.55 9.58 5.06
CA ALA A 52 -5.64 9.84 5.98
C ALA A 52 -6.39 11.11 5.58
N ALA A 53 -7.72 11.09 5.67
CA ALA A 53 -8.55 12.24 5.32
C ALA A 53 -8.50 13.30 6.42
N ASN A 54 -8.04 14.50 6.06
CA ASN A 54 -8.01 15.68 6.92
C ASN A 54 -8.00 16.95 6.04
N HIS A 55 -7.94 18.12 6.68
CA HIS A 55 -7.98 19.41 6.00
C HIS A 55 -6.80 19.69 5.05
N GLU A 56 -5.66 19.02 5.24
CA GLU A 56 -4.47 19.15 4.39
C GLU A 56 -4.49 18.17 3.21
N THR A 57 -5.23 17.07 3.29
CA THR A 57 -5.21 15.98 2.30
C THR A 57 -6.47 15.93 1.43
N VAL A 58 -7.63 16.31 1.98
CA VAL A 58 -8.89 16.39 1.22
C VAL A 58 -8.84 17.57 0.26
N ARG A 59 -9.19 17.32 -1.01
CA ARG A 59 -9.23 18.32 -2.09
C ARG A 59 -10.65 18.67 -2.53
N GLY A 60 -11.61 17.78 -2.25
CA GLY A 60 -12.99 17.90 -2.68
C GLY A 60 -13.75 18.99 -1.96
N ASN A 61 -14.70 19.61 -2.68
CA ASN A 61 -15.59 20.59 -2.09
C ASN A 61 -16.73 19.91 -1.32
N PHE A 62 -16.47 19.56 -0.06
CA PHE A 62 -17.48 18.99 0.86
C PHE A 62 -18.50 20.02 1.39
N ALA A 63 -18.48 21.26 0.91
CA ALA A 63 -19.56 22.22 1.16
C ALA A 63 -20.65 22.17 0.07
N ALA A 64 -20.50 21.34 -0.96
CA ALA A 64 -21.44 21.26 -2.09
C ALA A 64 -22.83 20.70 -1.70
N GLY A 65 -22.93 19.92 -0.62
CA GLY A 65 -24.20 19.36 -0.19
C GLY A 65 -24.69 18.24 -1.10
N ARG A 66 -25.89 18.39 -1.68
CA ARG A 66 -26.52 17.35 -2.50
C ARG A 66 -25.86 17.25 -3.87
N LEU A 67 -25.57 16.02 -4.30
CA LEU A 67 -25.05 15.68 -5.62
C LEU A 67 -26.03 14.73 -6.33
N ASP A 68 -26.03 14.77 -7.66
CA ASP A 68 -26.69 13.79 -8.52
C ASP A 68 -25.64 13.26 -9.49
N LEU A 69 -25.27 11.99 -9.34
CA LEU A 69 -24.26 11.34 -10.17
C LEU A 69 -24.86 10.05 -10.70
N ARG A 70 -24.85 9.85 -12.02
CA ARG A 70 -25.46 8.69 -12.71
C ARG A 70 -26.93 8.41 -12.30
N GLY A 71 -27.68 9.45 -11.94
CA GLY A 71 -29.09 9.34 -11.51
C GLY A 71 -29.29 8.92 -10.05
N SER A 72 -28.19 8.72 -9.31
CA SER A 72 -28.19 8.45 -7.88
C SER A 72 -27.95 9.73 -7.07
N ALA A 73 -28.64 9.84 -5.93
CA ALA A 73 -28.49 10.98 -5.04
C ALA A 73 -27.42 10.71 -3.97
N TYR A 74 -26.52 11.68 -3.80
CA TYR A 74 -25.51 11.66 -2.72
C TYR A 74 -25.55 12.96 -1.94
N VAL A 75 -24.94 12.94 -0.76
CA VAL A 75 -24.72 14.15 0.03
C VAL A 75 -23.28 14.17 0.52
N VAL A 76 -22.54 15.24 0.19
CA VAL A 76 -21.18 15.49 0.71
C VAL A 76 -21.22 16.61 1.73
N GLN A 77 -20.59 16.39 2.89
CA GLN A 77 -20.59 17.36 3.99
C GLN A 77 -19.26 17.38 4.73
N TYR A 78 -18.88 18.55 5.22
CA TYR A 78 -17.85 18.71 6.24
C TYR A 78 -18.50 19.23 7.52
N ARG A 79 -18.35 18.49 8.63
CA ARG A 79 -18.83 18.91 9.95
C ARG A 79 -17.92 18.41 11.06
N ASN A 80 -17.72 19.23 12.09
CA ASN A 80 -16.96 18.89 13.29
C ASN A 80 -15.56 18.28 13.00
N GLY A 81 -14.85 18.84 12.02
CA GLY A 81 -13.50 18.36 11.65
C GLY A 81 -13.47 17.09 10.79
N LYS A 82 -14.63 16.57 10.37
CA LYS A 82 -14.76 15.33 9.61
C LYS A 82 -15.51 15.53 8.30
N TYR A 83 -15.14 14.71 7.34
CA TYR A 83 -15.74 14.66 6.01
C TYR A 83 -16.71 13.48 5.93
N TYR A 84 -17.83 13.68 5.27
CA TYR A 84 -18.90 12.71 5.16
C TYR A 84 -19.42 12.60 3.74
N ILE A 85 -19.75 11.37 3.34
CA ILE A 85 -20.48 11.07 2.12
C ILE A 85 -21.66 10.18 2.51
N THR A 86 -22.86 10.58 2.12
CA THR A 86 -24.07 9.78 2.26
C THR A 86 -24.46 9.22 0.91
N GLU A 87 -24.67 7.91 0.85
CA GLU A 87 -24.97 7.14 -0.36
C GLU A 87 -25.95 5.99 -0.03
N SER A 88 -26.46 5.28 -1.05
CA SER A 88 -27.32 4.11 -0.85
C SER A 88 -26.96 2.89 -1.69
N GLU A 89 -25.85 2.92 -2.42
CA GLU A 89 -25.36 1.84 -3.27
C GLU A 89 -24.82 0.66 -2.47
N LEU A 90 -24.18 0.90 -1.32
CA LEU A 90 -23.57 -0.18 -0.55
C LEU A 90 -24.60 -1.17 0.03
N ASN A 91 -25.80 -0.71 0.36
CA ASN A 91 -26.81 -1.53 1.03
C ASN A 91 -28.28 -1.23 0.67
N GLY A 92 -28.53 -0.38 -0.33
CA GLY A 92 -29.87 0.03 -0.77
C GLY A 92 -30.57 1.07 0.12
N LYS A 93 -29.91 1.59 1.16
CA LYS A 93 -30.46 2.58 2.09
C LYS A 93 -29.50 3.75 2.25
N LEU A 94 -30.03 4.95 2.47
CA LEU A 94 -29.19 6.11 2.80
C LEU A 94 -28.36 5.80 4.04
N TRP A 95 -27.05 5.75 3.83
CA TRP A 95 -26.05 5.51 4.86
C TRP A 95 -24.97 6.56 4.74
N GLU A 96 -24.75 7.26 5.84
CA GLU A 96 -23.71 8.24 5.97
C GLU A 96 -22.40 7.61 6.45
N HIS A 97 -21.33 7.92 5.72
CA HIS A 97 -19.99 7.41 5.97
C HIS A 97 -19.07 8.55 6.37
N VAL A 98 -18.23 8.30 7.38
CA VAL A 98 -17.03 9.12 7.57
C VAL A 98 -16.06 8.78 6.45
N VAL A 99 -15.43 9.79 5.87
CA VAL A 99 -14.30 9.59 4.97
C VAL A 99 -13.05 9.42 5.82
N ASP A 100 -12.49 8.22 5.83
CA ASP A 100 -11.29 7.88 6.58
C ASP A 100 -10.03 8.18 5.78
N TYR A 101 -10.08 7.98 4.45
CA TYR A 101 -8.90 8.10 3.58
C TYR A 101 -9.22 8.78 2.26
N THR A 102 -8.16 9.29 1.64
CA THR A 102 -8.14 9.81 0.28
C THR A 102 -7.27 8.90 -0.59
N LEU A 103 -7.65 8.73 -1.86
CA LEU A 103 -6.91 7.95 -2.85
C LEU A 103 -6.81 8.74 -4.16
N GLY A 104 -5.59 9.02 -4.59
CA GLY A 104 -5.30 9.87 -5.75
C GLY A 104 -4.90 11.29 -5.36
N ALA A 105 -3.97 11.85 -6.13
CA ALA A 105 -3.33 13.13 -5.81
C ALA A 105 -3.18 14.11 -7.00
N ARG A 106 -3.29 13.65 -8.25
CA ARG A 106 -3.01 14.47 -9.44
C ARG A 106 -4.25 14.91 -10.22
N ARG A 107 -5.02 13.94 -10.71
CA ARG A 107 -6.17 14.19 -11.60
C ARG A 107 -7.50 14.04 -10.88
N VAL A 108 -7.64 12.95 -10.13
CA VAL A 108 -8.82 12.66 -9.33
C VAL A 108 -8.40 12.33 -7.91
N GLN A 109 -9.34 12.50 -6.97
CA GLN A 109 -9.24 12.02 -5.61
C GLN A 109 -10.53 11.28 -5.25
N HIS A 110 -10.40 9.97 -5.05
CA HIS A 110 -11.42 9.12 -4.48
C HIS A 110 -11.41 9.23 -2.95
N TYR A 111 -12.54 8.92 -2.34
CA TYR A 111 -12.73 8.94 -0.89
C TYR A 111 -13.13 7.56 -0.40
N LEU A 112 -12.55 7.15 0.73
CA LEU A 112 -12.73 5.79 1.25
C LEU A 112 -13.25 5.82 2.68
N THR A 113 -14.08 4.83 3.01
CA THR A 113 -14.64 4.59 4.34
C THR A 113 -14.34 3.17 4.80
N THR A 114 -14.17 2.99 6.10
CA THR A 114 -14.04 1.68 6.76
C THR A 114 -15.39 1.21 7.26
N LEU A 115 -15.89 0.11 6.71
CA LEU A 115 -17.13 -0.52 7.12
C LEU A 115 -16.95 -1.31 8.43
N PRO A 116 -18.04 -1.65 9.15
CA PRO A 116 -17.96 -2.37 10.42
C PRO A 116 -17.26 -3.74 10.34
N ASP A 117 -17.24 -4.38 9.18
CA ASP A 117 -16.56 -5.66 8.92
C ASP A 117 -15.06 -5.50 8.54
N GLY A 118 -14.54 -4.27 8.58
CA GLY A 118 -13.16 -3.93 8.28
C GLY A 118 -12.86 -3.74 6.80
N ARG A 119 -13.84 -3.94 5.90
CA ARG A 119 -13.68 -3.56 4.50
C ARG A 119 -13.50 -2.04 4.41
N ILE A 120 -12.45 -1.62 3.73
CA ILE A 120 -12.27 -0.26 3.27
C ILE A 120 -12.78 -0.22 1.83
N VAL A 121 -13.76 0.63 1.56
CA VAL A 121 -14.42 0.73 0.24
C VAL A 121 -14.25 2.12 -0.35
N VAL A 122 -14.14 2.18 -1.67
CA VAL A 122 -14.18 3.43 -2.42
C VAL A 122 -15.63 3.89 -2.53
N LEU A 123 -15.90 5.10 -2.07
CA LEU A 123 -17.21 5.72 -2.19
C LEU A 123 -17.38 6.32 -3.60
N PRO A 124 -18.59 6.28 -4.19
CA PRO A 124 -18.78 6.68 -5.58
C PRO A 124 -18.42 8.15 -5.87
N PRO A 125 -18.83 9.15 -5.06
CA PRO A 125 -18.45 10.54 -5.31
C PRO A 125 -16.94 10.71 -5.27
N THR A 126 -16.39 11.07 -6.42
CA THR A 126 -14.97 11.30 -6.65
C THR A 126 -14.78 12.76 -7.05
N TRP A 127 -13.68 13.36 -6.59
CA TRP A 127 -13.35 14.73 -6.94
C TRP A 127 -12.40 14.77 -8.13
N ASP A 128 -12.80 15.41 -9.23
CA ASP A 128 -11.88 15.80 -10.29
C ASP A 128 -11.11 17.05 -9.86
N ILE A 129 -9.81 16.89 -9.59
CA ILE A 129 -8.93 17.96 -9.10
C ILE A 129 -8.72 19.03 -10.17
N VAL A 130 -8.71 18.64 -11.45
CA VAL A 130 -8.42 19.54 -12.57
C VAL A 130 -9.65 20.37 -12.91
N ARG A 131 -10.81 19.71 -13.05
CA ARG A 131 -12.09 20.34 -13.39
C ARG A 131 -12.77 20.98 -12.18
N LYS A 132 -12.37 20.60 -10.96
CA LYS A 132 -12.94 21.05 -9.68
C LYS A 132 -14.44 20.73 -9.59
N GLU A 133 -14.79 19.50 -9.94
CA GLU A 133 -16.17 19.01 -9.90
C GLU A 133 -16.26 17.61 -9.31
N TRP A 134 -17.46 17.28 -8.84
CA TRP A 134 -17.78 15.94 -8.39
C TRP A 134 -18.22 15.09 -9.58
N VAL A 135 -17.63 13.91 -9.71
CA VAL A 135 -17.97 12.89 -10.71
C VAL A 135 -18.21 11.56 -10.03
N HIS A 136 -18.88 10.63 -10.70
CA HIS A 136 -18.93 9.25 -10.23
C HIS A 136 -17.57 8.58 -10.45
N ASN A 137 -17.11 7.73 -9.53
CA ASN A 137 -15.83 7.01 -9.65
C ASN A 137 -15.73 6.20 -10.96
N LEU A 138 -16.83 5.59 -11.39
CA LEU A 138 -16.93 4.87 -12.68
C LEU A 138 -16.86 5.76 -13.93
N ASP A 139 -16.97 7.08 -13.80
CA ASP A 139 -16.84 8.02 -14.93
C ASP A 139 -15.38 8.49 -15.11
N VAL A 140 -14.48 8.06 -14.23
CA VAL A 140 -13.03 8.35 -14.30
C VAL A 140 -12.32 7.46 -15.32
N GLU A 141 -12.84 6.25 -15.56
CA GLU A 141 -12.29 5.27 -16.49
C GLU A 141 -13.04 5.27 -17.83
N ASN A 142 -12.43 4.74 -18.88
CA ASN A 142 -13.08 4.59 -20.18
C ASN A 142 -14.23 3.58 -20.07
N PRO A 143 -15.51 3.96 -20.34
CA PRO A 143 -16.65 3.06 -20.20
C PRO A 143 -16.60 1.80 -21.08
N GLU A 144 -15.81 1.82 -22.16
CA GLU A 144 -15.64 0.67 -23.06
C GLU A 144 -14.74 -0.44 -22.48
N GLU A 145 -14.01 -0.16 -21.40
CA GLU A 145 -13.01 -1.09 -20.82
C GLU A 145 -13.44 -1.77 -19.52
N THR A 146 -14.58 -1.40 -18.89
CA THR A 146 -14.94 -1.96 -17.57
C THR A 146 -16.41 -2.35 -17.39
N ALA A 147 -16.63 -3.65 -17.16
CA ALA A 147 -17.77 -4.20 -16.41
C ALA A 147 -17.34 -4.47 -14.94
N GLY A 148 -16.53 -3.57 -14.37
CA GLY A 148 -15.95 -3.71 -13.04
C GLY A 148 -17.03 -3.75 -11.94
N PRO A 149 -16.71 -4.30 -10.75
CA PRO A 149 -17.65 -4.26 -9.64
C PRO A 149 -17.98 -2.81 -9.28
N GLU A 150 -19.26 -2.52 -9.09
CA GLU A 150 -19.76 -1.19 -8.70
C GLU A 150 -19.10 -0.69 -7.41
N ILE A 151 -18.76 -1.61 -6.51
CA ILE A 151 -18.06 -1.34 -5.24
C ILE A 151 -16.64 -1.88 -5.28
N GLN A 152 -15.67 -0.97 -5.23
CA GLN A 152 -14.24 -1.33 -5.16
C GLN A 152 -13.80 -1.49 -3.70
N VAL A 153 -13.19 -2.64 -3.38
CA VAL A 153 -12.71 -2.97 -2.02
C VAL A 153 -11.18 -2.84 -1.94
N TRP A 154 -10.71 -1.85 -1.20
CA TRP A 154 -9.30 -1.49 -1.03
C TRP A 154 -8.44 -2.66 -0.55
N ASN A 155 -8.92 -3.40 0.46
CA ASN A 155 -8.20 -4.52 1.08
C ASN A 155 -7.94 -5.68 0.12
N LYS A 156 -8.64 -5.72 -1.02
CA LYS A 156 -8.49 -6.77 -2.03
C LYS A 156 -7.55 -6.31 -3.15
N ALA A 157 -7.75 -5.11 -3.68
CA ALA A 157 -7.20 -4.71 -4.98
C ALA A 157 -6.22 -3.54 -4.94
N CYS A 158 -6.20 -2.73 -3.89
CA CYS A 158 -5.50 -1.44 -3.91
C CYS A 158 -4.34 -1.36 -2.90
N TYR A 159 -4.53 -1.96 -1.72
CA TYR A 159 -3.59 -1.84 -0.61
C TYR A 159 -2.15 -2.29 -0.97
N GLY A 160 -1.97 -3.38 -1.72
CA GLY A 160 -0.65 -3.91 -2.07
C GLY A 160 0.20 -3.06 -3.04
N CYS A 161 -0.29 -1.90 -3.47
CA CYS A 161 0.45 -0.94 -4.30
C CYS A 161 0.54 0.46 -3.68
N HIS A 162 -0.29 0.77 -2.69
CA HIS A 162 -0.51 2.13 -2.22
C HIS A 162 -0.19 2.33 -0.72
N VAL A 163 0.34 1.30 -0.06
CA VAL A 163 0.88 1.34 1.31
C VAL A 163 2.11 0.43 1.38
N SER A 164 2.90 0.54 2.46
CA SER A 164 4.06 -0.33 2.71
C SER A 164 3.76 -1.42 3.75
N ALA A 165 4.50 -2.54 3.65
CA ALA A 165 4.46 -3.64 4.62
C ALA A 165 3.03 -4.12 4.96
N GLU A 166 2.20 -4.24 3.94
CA GLU A 166 0.79 -4.50 4.09
C GLU A 166 0.51 -5.94 4.51
N ASN A 167 -0.49 -6.11 5.37
CA ASN A 167 -1.02 -7.42 5.72
C ASN A 167 -2.55 -7.36 5.74
N LYS A 168 -3.18 -8.20 4.91
CA LYS A 168 -4.64 -8.28 4.80
C LYS A 168 -5.29 -8.67 6.12
N ASN A 169 -4.66 -9.57 6.88
CA ASN A 169 -5.17 -10.16 8.13
C ASN A 169 -6.68 -10.49 8.05
N PHE A 170 -7.08 -11.24 7.02
CA PHE A 170 -8.49 -11.64 6.88
C PHE A 170 -8.83 -12.76 7.87
N ASP A 171 -9.81 -12.51 8.73
CA ASP A 171 -10.35 -13.50 9.67
C ASP A 171 -11.43 -14.31 8.97
N LEU A 172 -11.09 -15.56 8.62
CA LEU A 172 -12.01 -16.49 7.96
C LEU A 172 -13.21 -16.87 8.84
N SER A 173 -13.03 -16.91 10.17
CA SER A 173 -14.10 -17.30 11.10
C SER A 173 -15.16 -16.22 11.26
N GLN A 174 -14.73 -14.95 11.20
CA GLN A 174 -15.60 -13.79 11.34
C GLN A 174 -16.00 -13.16 10.00
N THR A 175 -15.36 -13.58 8.89
CA THR A 175 -15.48 -12.97 7.55
C THR A 175 -15.19 -11.46 7.60
N ARG A 176 -14.07 -11.08 8.22
CA ARG A 176 -13.70 -9.67 8.47
C ARG A 176 -12.26 -9.38 8.08
N TYR A 177 -12.02 -8.15 7.64
CA TYR A 177 -10.67 -7.66 7.41
C TYR A 177 -10.10 -7.02 8.67
N ARG A 178 -8.81 -7.24 8.93
CA ARG A 178 -8.04 -6.52 9.96
C ARG A 178 -6.76 -5.95 9.35
N THR A 179 -6.92 -5.35 8.17
CA THR A 179 -5.79 -4.96 7.34
C THR A 179 -4.93 -3.93 8.05
N THR A 180 -3.63 -4.17 8.04
CA THR A 180 -2.61 -3.29 8.61
C THR A 180 -1.57 -2.97 7.55
N TRP A 181 -0.89 -1.85 7.71
CA TRP A 181 0.26 -1.43 6.93
C TRP A 181 1.17 -0.58 7.81
N LEU A 182 2.40 -0.33 7.36
CA LEU A 182 3.37 0.46 8.10
C LEU A 182 3.27 1.94 7.73
N ASP A 183 3.39 2.27 6.45
CA ASP A 183 3.32 3.64 5.93
C ASP A 183 2.18 3.79 4.92
N MET A 184 1.66 5.02 4.83
CA MET A 184 0.69 5.41 3.81
C MET A 184 1.41 5.93 2.57
N GLY A 185 0.91 5.56 1.38
CA GLY A 185 1.57 5.86 0.12
C GLY A 185 2.65 4.84 -0.23
N ALA A 186 3.17 4.95 -1.45
CA ALA A 186 4.27 4.12 -1.93
C ALA A 186 5.61 4.73 -1.49
N GLY A 187 6.03 4.41 -0.28
CA GLY A 187 7.25 4.91 0.37
C GLY A 187 8.55 4.22 -0.06
N CYS A 188 9.62 4.44 0.72
CA CYS A 188 10.98 4.03 0.38
C CYS A 188 11.10 2.53 0.13
N GLU A 189 10.57 1.74 1.06
CA GLU A 189 10.74 0.29 1.08
C GLU A 189 9.92 -0.43 0.01
N GLN A 190 8.97 0.24 -0.66
CA GLN A 190 8.23 -0.32 -1.80
C GLN A 190 9.13 -0.49 -3.02
N CYS A 191 10.12 0.41 -3.19
CA CYS A 191 11.10 0.32 -4.27
C CYS A 191 12.44 -0.27 -3.80
N HIS A 192 12.83 0.00 -2.56
CA HIS A 192 14.13 -0.38 -2.00
C HIS A 192 14.13 -1.69 -1.20
N GLY A 193 12.95 -2.29 -1.00
CA GLY A 193 12.77 -3.46 -0.15
C GLY A 193 12.91 -3.14 1.34
N ALA A 194 12.77 -4.18 2.17
CA ALA A 194 12.85 -4.07 3.62
C ALA A 194 14.25 -3.58 4.09
N GLY A 195 14.29 -2.45 4.79
CA GLY A 195 15.51 -1.75 5.18
C GLY A 195 16.07 -2.10 6.57
N GLY A 196 15.50 -3.07 7.29
CA GLY A 196 15.94 -3.44 8.63
C GLY A 196 17.43 -3.80 8.73
N GLU A 197 17.94 -4.61 7.79
CA GLU A 197 19.36 -4.95 7.73
C GLU A 197 20.23 -3.74 7.40
N HIS A 198 19.72 -2.84 6.56
CA HIS A 198 20.40 -1.60 6.18
C HIS A 198 20.55 -0.64 7.37
N VAL A 199 19.47 -0.37 8.10
CA VAL A 199 19.49 0.46 9.30
C VAL A 199 20.42 -0.13 10.37
N GLN A 200 20.38 -1.45 10.58
CA GLN A 200 21.29 -2.12 11.51
C GLN A 200 22.75 -2.01 11.05
N ALA A 201 23.03 -2.21 9.76
CA ALA A 201 24.38 -2.11 9.21
C ALA A 201 24.93 -0.68 9.27
N ALA A 202 24.07 0.33 9.18
CA ALA A 202 24.44 1.73 9.27
C ALA A 202 24.68 2.20 10.73
N SER A 203 24.24 1.42 11.72
CA SER A 203 24.40 1.72 13.15
C SER A 203 25.81 1.39 13.69
N VAL A 204 26.86 1.71 12.92
CA VAL A 204 28.26 1.42 13.27
C VAL A 204 28.99 2.68 13.75
N ASN A 205 29.95 2.52 14.66
CA ASN A 205 30.73 3.63 15.22
C ASN A 205 31.83 4.16 14.27
N VAL A 206 32.22 3.41 13.24
CA VAL A 206 33.29 3.78 12.30
C VAL A 206 32.84 3.54 10.87
N LEU A 207 32.92 4.59 10.04
CA LEU A 207 32.61 4.53 8.60
C LEU A 207 33.90 4.47 7.77
N ASN A 208 34.32 3.26 7.44
CA ASN A 208 35.44 2.95 6.53
C ASN A 208 34.94 2.37 5.19
N ALA A 209 35.86 2.01 4.29
CA ALA A 209 35.49 1.49 2.96
C ALA A 209 34.67 0.18 3.03
N GLU A 210 35.04 -0.72 3.94
CA GLU A 210 34.39 -2.02 4.11
C GLU A 210 32.96 -1.88 4.66
N THR A 211 32.79 -1.09 5.73
CA THR A 211 31.47 -0.82 6.32
C THR A 211 30.55 -0.10 5.35
N ARG A 212 31.05 0.87 4.55
CA ARG A 212 30.26 1.50 3.49
C ARG A 212 29.84 0.51 2.41
N ALA A 213 30.72 -0.39 1.99
CA ALA A 213 30.37 -1.43 1.03
C ALA A 213 29.26 -2.33 1.58
N ARG A 214 29.39 -2.77 2.84
CA ARG A 214 28.36 -3.56 3.52
C ARG A 214 27.00 -2.85 3.60
N ILE A 215 26.97 -1.60 4.08
CA ILE A 215 25.73 -0.80 4.17
C ILE A 215 25.05 -0.66 2.81
N ARG A 216 25.84 -0.42 1.77
CA ARG A 216 25.35 -0.24 0.41
C ARG A 216 24.75 -1.52 -0.18
N ASP A 217 25.21 -2.68 0.27
CA ASP A 217 24.79 -3.98 -0.27
C ASP A 217 23.65 -4.63 0.55
N THR A 218 23.24 -4.01 1.67
CA THR A 218 22.07 -4.44 2.50
C THR A 218 20.75 -3.75 2.13
N ILE A 219 20.75 -2.88 1.11
CA ILE A 219 19.53 -2.25 0.58
C ILE A 219 19.52 -2.32 -0.94
N LEU A 220 18.34 -2.55 -1.52
CA LEU A 220 18.19 -2.52 -2.97
C LEU A 220 18.36 -1.08 -3.46
N ASN A 221 19.04 -0.89 -4.58
CA ASN A 221 19.02 0.38 -5.31
C ASN A 221 18.65 0.08 -6.76
N PRO A 222 17.46 0.48 -7.23
CA PRO A 222 17.02 0.23 -8.60
C PRO A 222 18.03 0.67 -9.66
N ALA A 223 18.76 1.77 -9.43
CA ALA A 223 19.77 2.29 -10.36
C ALA A 223 21.02 1.41 -10.49
N ARG A 224 21.19 0.39 -9.63
CA ARG A 224 22.30 -0.58 -9.69
C ARG A 224 21.88 -1.91 -10.33
N LEU A 225 20.61 -2.04 -10.74
CA LEU A 225 20.09 -3.26 -11.37
C LEU A 225 20.19 -3.17 -12.89
N ASP A 226 20.14 -4.34 -13.54
CA ASP A 226 19.92 -4.39 -14.99
C ASP A 226 18.53 -3.82 -15.35
N PRO A 227 18.33 -3.36 -16.61
CA PRO A 227 17.10 -2.69 -17.00
C PRO A 227 15.82 -3.50 -16.77
N LEU A 228 15.89 -4.83 -16.95
CA LEU A 228 14.73 -5.70 -16.75
C LEU A 228 14.32 -5.70 -15.27
N ARG A 229 15.27 -6.02 -14.38
CA ARG A 229 14.99 -6.05 -12.93
C ARG A 229 14.57 -4.69 -12.39
N SER A 230 15.21 -3.60 -12.85
CA SER A 230 14.79 -2.25 -12.45
C SER A 230 13.35 -1.96 -12.87
N SER A 231 12.95 -2.34 -14.09
CA SER A 231 11.59 -2.14 -14.59
C SER A 231 10.57 -3.00 -13.86
N THR A 232 10.95 -4.21 -13.46
CA THR A 232 10.10 -5.12 -12.68
C THR A 232 9.72 -4.52 -11.33
N ILE A 233 10.56 -3.67 -10.71
CA ILE A 233 10.20 -2.96 -9.48
C ILE A 233 8.97 -2.08 -9.71
N CYS A 234 8.96 -1.32 -10.80
CA CYS A 234 7.82 -0.49 -11.19
C CYS A 234 6.60 -1.33 -11.57
N ALA A 235 6.81 -2.44 -12.27
CA ALA A 235 5.76 -3.35 -12.72
C ALA A 235 5.00 -4.02 -11.56
N GLN A 236 5.56 -4.04 -10.35
CA GLN A 236 4.81 -4.48 -9.17
C GLN A 236 3.51 -3.69 -8.99
N CYS A 237 3.47 -2.41 -9.39
CA CYS A 237 2.28 -1.57 -9.26
C CYS A 237 1.70 -1.15 -10.61
N HIS A 238 2.56 -0.90 -11.61
CA HIS A 238 2.17 -0.45 -12.93
C HIS A 238 1.98 -1.62 -13.92
N SER A 239 1.27 -2.64 -13.47
CA SER A 239 0.78 -3.75 -14.30
C SER A 239 -0.56 -4.24 -13.77
N PHE A 240 -1.33 -4.93 -14.62
CA PHE A 240 -2.41 -5.78 -14.12
C PHE A 240 -1.78 -6.96 -13.38
N ARG A 241 -2.21 -7.21 -12.15
CA ARG A 241 -1.71 -8.32 -11.33
C ARG A 241 -2.81 -8.84 -10.41
N ASP A 242 -2.66 -10.11 -10.04
CA ASP A 242 -3.30 -10.70 -8.88
C ASP A 242 -2.21 -11.22 -7.93
N ILE A 243 -2.43 -11.09 -6.62
CA ILE A 243 -1.49 -11.55 -5.60
C ILE A 243 -1.80 -13.00 -5.26
N TYR A 244 -1.06 -13.94 -5.86
CA TYR A 244 -1.18 -15.38 -5.55
C TYR A 244 -0.19 -15.88 -4.50
N ALA A 245 0.91 -15.14 -4.25
CA ALA A 245 1.89 -15.45 -3.21
C ALA A 245 2.40 -14.16 -2.53
N ALA A 246 2.47 -14.17 -1.20
CA ALA A 246 2.86 -13.01 -0.38
C ALA A 246 4.38 -12.81 -0.24
N SER A 247 5.20 -13.66 -0.86
CA SER A 247 6.64 -13.77 -0.61
C SER A 247 7.54 -13.11 -1.67
N PHE A 248 6.98 -12.37 -2.64
CA PHE A 248 7.80 -11.68 -3.62
C PHE A 248 8.57 -10.52 -2.98
N LYS A 249 9.89 -10.47 -3.23
CA LYS A 249 10.78 -9.41 -2.75
C LYS A 249 11.15 -8.50 -3.93
N ALA A 250 11.14 -7.19 -3.71
CA ALA A 250 11.60 -6.23 -4.72
C ALA A 250 13.00 -6.63 -5.25
N GLY A 251 13.18 -6.61 -6.57
CA GLY A 251 14.42 -7.05 -7.23
C GLY A 251 14.59 -8.56 -7.38
N GLY A 252 13.65 -9.39 -6.92
CA GLY A 252 13.64 -10.83 -7.17
C GLY A 252 13.37 -11.18 -8.64
N ASN A 253 13.87 -12.34 -9.08
CA ASN A 253 13.55 -12.87 -10.41
C ASN A 253 12.11 -13.41 -10.43
N TYR A 254 11.36 -13.13 -11.49
CA TYR A 254 10.02 -13.69 -11.75
C TYR A 254 10.04 -15.10 -12.39
N SER A 255 11.22 -15.71 -12.52
CA SER A 255 11.44 -17.01 -13.17
C SER A 255 11.60 -18.16 -12.18
#